data_AF-A0A3B9I3X8-F1
#
_entry.id   AF-A0A3B9I3X8-F1
#
_cell.length_a   1.000
_cell.length_b   1.000
_cell.length_c   1.000
_cell.angle_alpha   90.00
_cell.angle_beta   90.00
_cell.angle_gamma   90.00
#
_symmetry.space_group_name_H-M   'P 1'
#
loop_
_entity.id
_entity.type
_entity.pdbx_description
1 polymer ?
#
loop_
_entity_poly.entity_id
_entity_poly.type
_entity_poly.pdbx_seq_one_letter_code
_entity_poly.pdbx_strand_id
1 'polypeptide(L)'
;MITAVASVLIFSMAILIHELGHFWAARKSGITVSEFSIGMGPVLFQKKGKETIYYIKALPIGGYIKMEGEDEEAISERSFSSKSPWQRFKVILMGPVMNFALALLIFFVIVL
;
A
#
# COMPACT_ATOMS: atom_id res chain seq x y z
N MET A 1 -10.23 10.41 -24.79
CA MET A 1 -11.05 9.68 -23.79
C MET A 1 -10.42 8.34 -23.41
N ILE A 2 -10.10 7.47 -24.37
CA ILE A 2 -9.44 6.17 -24.10
C ILE A 2 -8.14 6.33 -23.30
N THR A 3 -7.27 7.26 -23.71
CA THR A 3 -6.00 7.54 -23.01
C THR A 3 -6.20 7.98 -21.56
N ALA A 4 -7.19 8.83 -21.29
CA ALA A 4 -7.49 9.28 -19.93
C ALA A 4 -7.97 8.12 -19.03
N VAL A 5 -8.87 7.28 -19.54
CA VAL A 5 -9.36 6.09 -18.80
C VAL A 5 -8.21 5.11 -18.56
N ALA A 6 -7.39 4.85 -19.58
CA ALA A 6 -6.22 3.97 -19.46
C ALA A 6 -5.21 4.51 -18.43
N SER A 7 -4.91 5.81 -18.45
CA SER A 7 -4.01 6.43 -17.47
C SER A 7 -4.53 6.26 -16.05
N VAL A 8 -5.82 6.52 -15.80
CA VAL A 8 -6.43 6.30 -14.48
C VAL A 8 -6.22 4.86 -14.03
N LEU A 9 -6.58 3.88 -14.87
CA LEU A 9 -6.45 2.46 -14.53
C LEU A 9 -5.00 2.04 -14.24
N ILE A 10 -4.04 2.51 -15.04
CA ILE A 10 -2.62 2.20 -14.86
C ILE A 10 -2.10 2.81 -13.54
N PHE A 11 -2.44 4.07 -13.26
CA PHE A 11 -2.05 4.70 -12.00
C PHE A 11 -2.71 4.04 -10.79
N SER A 12 -3.99 3.66 -10.89
CA SER A 12 -4.68 2.90 -9.83
C SER A 12 -3.98 1.58 -9.54
N MET A 13 -3.58 0.84 -10.59
CA MET A 13 -2.83 -0.40 -10.45
C MET A 13 -1.46 -0.18 -9.82
N ALA A 14 -0.71 0.83 -10.29
CA ALA A 14 0.60 1.16 -9.74
C ALA A 14 0.52 1.55 -8.26
N ILE A 15 -0.48 2.34 -7.86
CA ILE A 15 -0.67 2.71 -6.46
C ILE A 15 -1.07 1.48 -5.63
N LEU A 16 -1.95 0.62 -6.12
CA LEU A 16 -2.31 -0.62 -5.43
C LEU A 16 -1.09 -1.50 -5.13
N ILE A 17 -0.23 -1.70 -6.12
CA ILE A 17 0.99 -2.49 -5.97
C ILE A 17 2.01 -1.80 -5.04
N HIS A 18 2.09 -0.47 -5.08
CA HIS A 18 2.90 0.33 -4.17
C HIS A 18 2.50 0.13 -2.71
N GLU A 19 1.21 0.35 -2.40
CA GLU A 19 0.67 0.17 -1.04
C GLU A 19 0.79 -1.28 -0.57
N LEU A 20 0.62 -2.24 -1.48
CA LEU A 20 0.84 -3.65 -1.18
C LEU A 20 2.28 -3.95 -0.76
N GLY A 21 3.26 -3.26 -1.36
CA GLY A 21 4.67 -3.36 -0.99
C GLY A 21 4.92 -2.91 0.45
N HIS A 22 4.43 -1.73 0.81
CA HIS A 22 4.52 -1.24 2.19
C HIS A 22 3.79 -2.17 3.16
N PHE A 23 2.58 -2.60 2.82
CA PHE A 23 1.76 -3.49 3.63
C PHE A 23 2.48 -4.80 3.93
N TRP A 24 2.99 -5.46 2.90
CA TRP A 24 3.70 -6.72 3.03
C TRP A 24 4.94 -6.58 3.92
N ALA A 25 5.72 -5.51 3.70
CA ALA A 25 6.93 -5.25 4.47
C ALA A 25 6.63 -4.92 5.94
N ALA A 26 5.58 -4.15 6.21
CA ALA A 26 5.14 -3.78 7.55
C ALA A 26 4.73 -5.03 8.34
N ARG A 27 3.87 -5.87 7.74
CA ARG A 27 3.42 -7.14 8.35
C ARG A 27 4.60 -8.07 8.64
N LYS A 28 5.53 -8.20 7.70
CA LYS A 28 6.74 -9.02 7.88
C LYS A 28 7.68 -8.48 8.97
N SER A 29 7.69 -7.16 9.18
CA SER A 29 8.45 -6.51 10.25
C SER A 29 7.72 -6.53 11.62
N GLY A 30 6.57 -7.20 11.70
CA GLY A 30 5.77 -7.28 12.92
C GLY A 30 5.11 -5.95 13.29
N ILE A 31 4.81 -5.11 12.30
CA ILE A 31 4.09 -3.84 12.46
C ILE A 31 2.59 -4.10 12.28
N THR A 32 1.78 -3.54 13.16
CA THR A 32 0.32 -3.59 13.01
C THR A 32 -0.11 -2.62 11.92
N VAL A 33 -0.93 -3.10 11.00
CA VAL A 33 -1.57 -2.28 9.97
C VAL A 33 -3.07 -2.37 10.18
N SER A 34 -3.69 -1.27 10.62
CA SER A 34 -5.11 -1.23 11.00
C SER A 34 -6.02 -1.06 9.78
N GLU A 35 -5.56 -0.33 8.76
CA GLU A 35 -6.33 -0.08 7.54
C GLU A 35 -5.49 -0.32 6.29
N PHE A 36 -6.12 -0.89 5.26
CA PHE A 36 -5.60 -0.94 3.89
C PHE A 36 -6.70 -0.42 2.96
N SER A 37 -6.44 0.68 2.26
CA SER A 37 -7.43 1.35 1.41
C SER A 37 -7.00 1.38 -0.04
N ILE A 38 -7.90 0.96 -0.91
CA ILE A 38 -7.78 1.13 -2.36
C ILE A 38 -8.66 2.32 -2.75
N GLY A 39 -8.04 3.34 -3.34
CA GLY A 39 -8.71 4.57 -3.72
C GLY A 39 -8.94 5.55 -2.56
N MET A 40 -9.70 6.60 -2.86
CA MET A 40 -10.03 7.72 -1.98
C MET A 40 -11.54 8.03 -1.95
N GLY A 41 -11.96 8.88 -1.01
CA GLY A 41 -13.34 9.34 -0.89
C GLY A 41 -14.25 8.40 -0.07
N PRO A 42 -15.57 8.37 -0.34
CA PRO A 42 -16.50 7.56 0.44
C PRO A 42 -16.24 6.06 0.24
N VAL A 43 -16.44 5.28 1.30
CA VAL A 43 -16.28 3.82 1.28
C VAL A 43 -17.42 3.20 0.49
N LEU A 44 -17.08 2.45 -0.56
CA LEU A 44 -18.04 1.63 -1.30
C LEU A 44 -18.18 0.24 -0.70
N PHE A 45 -17.05 -0.33 -0.29
CA PHE A 45 -17.00 -1.65 0.31
C PHE A 45 -15.95 -1.70 1.41
N GLN A 46 -16.26 -2.41 2.48
CA GLN A 46 -15.33 -2.66 3.57
C GLN A 46 -15.39 -4.13 3.99
N LYS A 47 -14.22 -4.70 4.31
CA LYS A 47 -14.10 -6.05 4.84
C LYS A 47 -13.16 -6.05 6.04
N LYS A 48 -13.67 -6.48 7.20
CA LYS A 48 -12.87 -6.67 8.39
C LYS A 48 -12.08 -7.98 8.27
N GLY A 49 -10.75 -7.87 8.22
CA GLY A 49 -9.83 -9.01 8.32
C GLY A 49 -9.53 -9.36 9.78
N LYS A 50 -8.42 -10.06 10.01
CA LYS A 50 -7.96 -10.41 11.36
C LYS A 50 -7.51 -9.19 12.16
N GLU A 51 -6.59 -8.41 11.58
CA GLU A 51 -6.00 -7.22 12.21
C GLU A 51 -6.12 -5.96 11.33
N THR A 52 -6.56 -6.11 10.08
CA THR A 52 -6.63 -5.04 9.09
C THR A 52 -8.05 -4.94 8.52
N ILE A 53 -8.58 -3.73 8.43
CA ILE A 53 -9.81 -3.43 7.70
C ILE A 53 -9.43 -3.04 6.28
N TYR A 54 -10.00 -3.74 5.30
CA TYR A 54 -9.78 -3.47 3.88
C TYR A 54 -10.90 -2.59 3.34
N TYR A 55 -10.56 -1.46 2.72
CA TYR A 55 -11.51 -0.54 2.11
C TYR A 55 -11.34 -0.51 0.59
N ILE A 56 -12.47 -0.46 -0.11
CA ILE A 56 -12.55 -0.03 -1.50
C ILE A 56 -13.37 1.25 -1.51
N LYS A 57 -12.75 2.35 -1.93
CA LYS A 57 -13.35 3.69 -1.93
C LYS A 57 -13.73 4.11 -3.36
N ALA A 58 -14.64 5.09 -3.46
CA ALA A 58 -15.29 5.41 -4.72
C ALA A 58 -14.38 5.98 -5.80
N LEU A 59 -13.35 6.74 -5.41
CA LEU A 59 -12.42 7.33 -6.36
C LEU A 59 -11.24 6.39 -6.55
N PRO A 60 -10.95 5.93 -7.78
CA PRO A 60 -9.84 5.00 -8.05
C PRO A 60 -8.46 5.69 -8.02
N ILE A 61 -8.38 6.90 -7.47
CA ILE A 61 -7.14 7.65 -7.29
C ILE A 61 -6.63 7.42 -5.88
N GLY A 62 -5.33 7.20 -5.75
CA GLY A 62 -4.70 7.02 -4.46
C GLY A 62 -4.98 5.67 -3.80
N GLY A 63 -4.55 5.60 -2.55
CA GLY A 63 -4.56 4.43 -1.69
C GLY A 63 -3.71 4.77 -0.46
N TYR A 64 -3.91 4.05 0.62
CA TYR A 64 -3.05 4.19 1.79
C TYR A 64 -3.13 2.94 2.64
N ILE A 65 -2.12 2.79 3.49
CA ILE A 65 -2.17 1.90 4.63
C ILE A 65 -1.99 2.72 5.90
N LYS A 66 -2.70 2.33 6.96
CA LYS A 66 -2.56 2.97 8.27
C LYS A 66 -1.74 2.07 9.18
N MET A 67 -0.48 2.44 9.41
CA MET A 67 0.37 1.71 10.36
C MET A 67 0.22 2.29 11.77
N GLU A 68 0.22 1.42 12.76
CA GLU A 68 0.17 1.84 14.16
C GLU A 68 1.45 2.62 14.52
N GLY A 69 1.32 3.80 15.15
CA GLY A 69 2.45 4.63 15.56
C GLY A 69 3.33 5.16 14.42
N GLU A 70 2.78 5.32 13.22
CA GLU A 70 3.44 6.06 12.12
C GLU A 70 3.25 7.57 12.29
N ASP A 71 2.00 8.01 12.46
CA ASP A 71 1.62 9.41 12.69
C ASP A 71 1.37 9.74 14.19
N GLU A 72 1.38 8.72 15.04
CA GLU A 72 1.08 8.79 16.47
C GLU A 72 2.26 8.26 17.30
N GLU A 73 2.27 8.56 18.60
CA GLU A 73 3.26 7.98 19.51
C GLU A 73 3.19 6.45 19.51
N ALA A 74 4.33 5.81 19.77
CA ALA A 74 4.39 4.35 19.89
C ALA A 74 3.51 3.88 21.05
N ILE A 75 2.48 3.09 20.74
CA ILE A 75 1.56 2.51 21.73
C ILE A 75 1.98 1.08 22.08
N SER A 76 2.73 0.40 21.20
CA SER A 76 3.16 -0.98 21.39
C SER A 76 4.50 -1.28 20.71
N GLU A 77 5.09 -2.44 21.03
CA GLU A 77 6.25 -2.97 20.28
C GLU A 77 5.93 -3.23 18.80
N ARG A 78 4.64 -3.34 18.45
CA ARG A 78 4.15 -3.51 17.08
C ARG A 78 3.90 -2.17 16.37
N SER A 79 4.15 -1.04 17.03
CA SER A 79 4.13 0.27 16.37
C SER A 79 5.32 0.45 15.42
N PHE A 80 5.12 1.19 14.33
CA PHE A 80 6.13 1.55 13.35
C PHE A 80 7.28 2.31 14.01
N SER A 81 6.96 3.29 14.85
CA SER A 81 7.90 4.09 15.65
C SER A 81 8.62 3.32 16.76
N SER A 82 8.30 2.04 17.00
CA SER A 82 9.05 1.16 17.91
C SER A 82 10.10 0.30 17.18
N LYS A 83 10.05 0.21 15.84
CA LYS A 83 10.98 -0.63 15.07
C LYS A 83 12.34 0.04 14.87
N SER A 84 13.37 -0.74 14.55
CA SER A 84 14.68 -0.17 14.25
C SER A 84 14.62 0.72 12.99
N PRO A 85 15.50 1.72 12.84
CA PRO A 85 15.53 2.58 11.66
C PRO A 85 15.62 1.80 10.35
N TRP A 86 16.35 0.68 10.35
CA TRP A 86 16.46 -0.20 9.18
C TRP A 86 15.14 -0.93 8.86
N GLN A 87 14.39 -1.36 9.86
CA GLN A 87 13.08 -1.98 9.60
C GLN A 87 12.12 -0.95 8.98
N ARG A 88 12.05 0.25 9.55
CA ARG A 88 11.23 1.35 9.01
C ARG A 88 11.61 1.72 7.59
N PHE A 89 12.90 1.90 7.34
CA PHE A 89 13.40 2.22 6.02
C PHE A 89 13.06 1.12 4.99
N LYS A 90 13.18 -0.16 5.34
CA LYS A 90 12.75 -1.26 4.46
C LYS A 90 11.25 -1.17 4.16
N VAL A 91 10.42 -0.89 5.16
CA VAL A 91 8.97 -0.75 4.96
C VAL A 91 8.64 0.36 3.99
N ILE A 92 9.26 1.54 4.15
CA ILE A 92 9.08 2.68 3.23
C ILE A 92 9.66 2.35 1.84
N LEU A 93 10.80 1.68 1.75
CA LEU A 93 11.43 1.38 0.46
C LEU A 93 10.63 0.35 -0.37
N MET A 94 9.88 -0.54 0.29
CA MET A 94 9.21 -1.65 -0.40
C MET A 94 8.09 -1.21 -1.35
N GLY A 95 7.45 -0.06 -1.15
CA GLY A 95 6.47 0.48 -2.10
C GLY A 95 7.09 0.77 -3.47
N PRO A 96 8.11 1.65 -3.56
CA PRO A 96 8.85 1.90 -4.79
C PRO A 96 9.46 0.63 -5.42
N VAL A 97 10.00 -0.27 -4.60
CA VAL A 97 10.58 -1.54 -5.08
C VAL A 97 9.53 -2.40 -5.79
N MET A 98 8.31 -2.49 -5.25
CA MET A 98 7.22 -3.23 -5.89
C MET A 98 6.77 -2.59 -7.20
N ASN A 99 6.77 -1.25 -7.31
CA ASN A 99 6.49 -0.58 -8.58
C ASN A 99 7.59 -0.84 -9.62
N PHE A 100 8.85 -0.85 -9.20
CA PHE A 100 9.95 -1.20 -10.09
C PHE A 100 9.84 -2.65 -10.59
N ALA A 101 9.50 -3.58 -9.69
CA ALA A 101 9.24 -4.98 -10.05
C ALA A 101 8.04 -5.11 -11.02
N LEU A 102 6.95 -4.37 -10.79
CA LEU A 102 5.81 -4.31 -11.69
C LEU A 102 6.21 -3.77 -13.07
N ALA A 103 7.01 -2.70 -13.11
CA ALA A 103 7.49 -2.12 -14.36
C ALA A 103 8.34 -3.12 -15.17
N LEU A 104 9.25 -3.84 -14.52
CA LEU A 104 10.02 -4.91 -15.16
C LEU A 104 9.12 -6.03 -15.67
N LEU A 105 8.16 -6.48 -14.87
CA LEU A 105 7.20 -7.51 -15.28
C LEU A 105 6.41 -7.07 -16.53
N ILE A 106 5.85 -5.86 -16.52
CA ILE A 106 5.11 -5.32 -17.66
C ILE A 106 6.01 -5.20 -18.89
N PHE A 107 7.24 -4.72 -18.72
CA PHE A 107 8.21 -4.62 -19.80
C PHE A 107 8.48 -5.98 -20.45
N PHE A 108 8.76 -7.02 -19.64
CA PHE A 108 8.98 -8.37 -20.16
C PHE A 108 7.75 -8.94 -20.87
N VAL A 109 6.54 -8.73 -20.32
CA VAL A 109 5.30 -9.23 -20.94
C VAL A 109 4.99 -8.56 -22.28
N ILE A 110 5.40 -7.30 -22.47
CA ILE A 110 5.15 -6.56 -23.72
C ILE A 110 6.22 -6.85 -24.78
N VAL A 111 7.48 -7.01 -24.35
CA VAL A 111 8.62 -7.12 -25.27
C VAL A 111 8.90 -8.56 -25.71
N LEU A 112 8.57 -9.55 -24.87
CA LEU A 112 8.67 -10.98 -25.21
C LEU A 112 7.40 -11.46 -25.91
#